data_AF-A0A2V8UND1-F1
#
_entry.id   AF-A0A2V8UND1-F1
#
_cell.length_a   1.000
_cell.length_b   1.000
_cell.length_c   1.000
_cell.angle_alpha   90.00
_cell.angle_beta   90.00
_cell.angle_gamma   90.00
#
_symmetry.space_group_name_H-M   'P 1'
#
loop_
_entity.id
_entity.type
_entity.pdbx_description
1 polymer ?
#
loop_
_entity_poly.entity_id
_entity_poly.type
_entity_poly.pdbx_seq_one_letter_code
_entity_poly.pdbx_strand_id
1 'polypeptide(L)'
;MVRGIGIPACAVLLACLAGAQPRPFSHRLHLELKLACTQCHTGVEHSTRVDDDNLPAASACKPCHQDVPIPAAPKTLVAHFSHEKHLKLGNVAPIIARAIDRGQYLSRFDEIRKHLNTTNPCLACHRGIEASEAVSHANMPQMADCLVCHNKIDLPFSCEYCHAANAKLRPADHPRDFLESHTRPDAKFDKAGCAVCHGRTFRCMGCH
;
A
#
# COMPACT_ATOMS: atom_id res chain seq x y z
N MET A 1 -72.92 9.25 18.40
CA MET A 1 -71.91 8.68 17.49
C MET A 1 -70.61 9.45 17.67
N VAL A 2 -69.68 8.95 18.48
CA VAL A 2 -68.36 9.55 18.72
C VAL A 2 -67.32 8.51 18.27
N ARG A 3 -66.51 8.86 17.26
CA ARG A 3 -65.47 8.01 16.70
C ARG A 3 -64.22 8.08 17.58
N GLY A 4 -63.92 7.03 18.33
CA GLY A 4 -62.63 6.82 18.97
C GLY A 4 -61.71 6.04 18.04
N ILE A 5 -60.66 6.68 17.53
CA ILE A 5 -59.60 6.04 16.75
C ILE A 5 -58.57 5.54 17.77
N GLY A 6 -58.63 4.25 18.10
CA GLY A 6 -57.62 3.57 18.91
C GLY A 6 -56.35 3.35 18.09
N ILE A 7 -55.24 3.88 18.60
CA ILE A 7 -53.89 3.70 18.06
C ILE A 7 -53.46 2.24 18.31
N PRO A 8 -53.03 1.46 17.30
CA PRO A 8 -52.57 0.11 17.55
C PRO A 8 -51.16 0.15 18.14
N ALA A 9 -51.07 -0.11 19.44
CA ALA A 9 -49.82 -0.38 20.13
C ALA A 9 -49.37 -1.81 19.82
N CYS A 10 -48.56 -2.00 18.78
CA CYS A 10 -47.65 -3.15 18.67
C CYS A 10 -46.61 -2.90 17.58
N ALA A 11 -45.84 -1.82 17.73
CA ALA A 11 -44.57 -1.69 17.01
C ALA A 11 -43.54 -2.59 17.70
N VAL A 12 -43.48 -3.84 17.25
CA VAL A 12 -42.38 -4.76 17.58
C VAL A 12 -41.10 -4.10 17.09
N LEU A 13 -40.29 -3.59 18.02
CA LEU A 13 -38.91 -3.21 17.75
C LEU A 13 -38.15 -4.47 17.32
N LEU A 14 -37.99 -4.65 16.01
CA LEU A 14 -36.90 -5.47 15.47
C LEU A 14 -35.59 -4.77 15.85
N ALA A 15 -35.02 -5.18 16.98
CA ALA A 15 -33.65 -4.84 17.31
C ALA A 15 -32.75 -5.43 16.22
N CYS A 16 -32.09 -4.54 15.47
CA CYS A 16 -31.09 -4.91 14.48
C CYS A 16 -30.00 -5.76 15.15
N LEU A 17 -29.96 -7.06 14.83
CA LEU A 17 -28.76 -7.87 14.95
C LEU A 17 -27.76 -7.37 13.91
N ALA A 18 -27.10 -6.25 14.21
CA ALA A 18 -25.87 -5.88 13.53
C ALA A 18 -24.82 -6.91 13.95
N GLY A 19 -24.71 -7.99 13.17
CA GLY A 19 -23.65 -8.98 13.34
C GLY A 19 -22.31 -8.26 13.42
N ALA A 20 -21.61 -8.44 14.54
CA ALA A 20 -20.32 -7.83 14.77
C ALA A 20 -19.38 -8.27 13.64
N GLN A 21 -19.08 -7.35 12.72
CA GLN A 21 -18.10 -7.59 11.67
C GLN A 21 -16.76 -7.90 12.36
N PRO A 22 -15.98 -8.88 11.87
CA PRO A 22 -14.66 -9.16 12.40
C PRO A 22 -13.85 -7.86 12.42
N ARG A 23 -13.31 -7.49 13.59
CA ARG A 23 -12.48 -6.29 13.68
C ARG A 23 -11.20 -6.52 12.87
N PRO A 24 -10.74 -5.51 12.11
CA PRO A 24 -9.44 -5.58 11.46
C PRO A 24 -8.32 -5.88 12.46
N PHE A 25 -7.25 -6.52 11.98
CA PHE A 25 -6.04 -6.72 12.78
C PHE A 25 -5.35 -5.37 13.05
N SER A 26 -5.17 -5.04 14.34
CA SER A 26 -4.54 -3.80 14.79
C SER A 26 -3.10 -4.05 15.20
N HIS A 27 -2.14 -3.56 14.41
CA HIS A 27 -0.73 -3.59 14.80
C HIS A 27 -0.47 -2.71 16.03
N ARG A 28 -1.21 -1.60 16.16
CA ARG A 28 -1.07 -0.69 17.32
C ARG A 28 -1.22 -1.45 18.64
N LEU A 29 -2.28 -2.25 18.77
CA LEU A 29 -2.54 -3.03 19.98
C LEU A 29 -1.50 -4.14 20.20
N HIS A 30 -1.12 -4.87 19.15
CA HIS A 30 -0.19 -5.99 19.30
C HIS A 30 1.24 -5.53 19.63
N LEU A 31 1.66 -4.35 19.15
CA LEU A 31 2.99 -3.81 19.40
C LEU A 31 3.14 -3.15 20.78
N GLU A 32 2.05 -2.89 21.52
CA GLU A 32 2.11 -2.52 22.94
C GLU A 32 2.79 -3.61 23.79
N LEU A 33 2.73 -4.87 23.33
CA LEU A 33 3.42 -6.02 23.92
C LEU A 33 4.93 -6.08 23.59
N LYS A 34 5.47 -5.07 22.90
CA LYS A 34 6.87 -4.98 22.46
C LYS A 34 7.33 -6.17 21.61
N LEU A 35 6.41 -6.74 20.83
CA LEU A 35 6.71 -7.81 19.90
C LEU A 35 7.54 -7.29 18.73
N ALA A 36 8.53 -8.06 18.29
CA ALA A 36 9.26 -7.81 17.06
C ALA A 36 8.41 -8.24 15.85
N CYS A 37 8.56 -7.54 14.71
CA CYS A 37 7.81 -7.83 13.49
C CYS A 37 7.95 -9.29 13.05
N THR A 38 9.15 -9.85 13.18
CA THR A 38 9.49 -11.23 12.76
C THR A 38 8.95 -12.31 13.69
N GLN A 39 8.42 -11.97 14.88
CA GLN A 39 7.74 -12.96 15.72
C GLN A 39 6.44 -13.43 15.08
N CYS A 40 5.75 -12.56 14.33
CA CYS A 40 4.56 -12.92 13.56
C CYS A 40 4.89 -13.22 12.10
N HIS A 41 5.73 -12.39 11.46
CA HIS A 41 6.13 -12.52 10.06
C HIS A 41 7.38 -13.39 9.91
N THR A 42 7.31 -14.65 10.33
CA THR A 42 8.47 -15.52 10.51
C THR A 42 9.21 -15.89 9.20
N GLY A 43 8.51 -15.87 8.06
CA GLY A 43 9.10 -16.19 6.76
C GLY A 43 9.78 -15.01 6.05
N VAL A 44 9.59 -13.78 6.54
CA VAL A 44 9.90 -12.56 5.77
C VAL A 44 11.39 -12.42 5.44
N GLU A 45 12.28 -12.80 6.36
CA GLU A 45 13.72 -12.66 6.16
C GLU A 45 14.26 -13.57 5.06
N HIS A 46 13.54 -14.64 4.73
CA HIS A 46 13.91 -15.60 3.69
C HIS A 46 13.03 -15.51 2.44
N SER A 47 12.10 -14.55 2.38
CA SER A 47 11.23 -14.39 1.22
C SER A 47 12.00 -13.84 0.02
N THR A 48 11.89 -14.56 -1.08
CA THR A 48 12.62 -14.29 -2.33
C THR A 48 11.72 -13.94 -3.50
N ARG A 49 10.40 -14.13 -3.35
CA ARG A 49 9.41 -13.92 -4.41
C ARG A 49 8.11 -13.35 -3.85
N VAL A 50 7.30 -12.78 -4.75
CA VAL A 50 6.03 -12.08 -4.42
C VAL A 50 4.91 -13.02 -3.98
N ASP A 51 5.00 -14.30 -4.34
CA ASP A 51 4.06 -15.37 -4.03
C ASP A 51 4.37 -16.09 -2.70
N ASP A 52 5.47 -15.72 -2.02
CA ASP A 52 5.73 -16.20 -0.66
C ASP A 52 4.68 -15.62 0.30
N ASP A 53 3.96 -16.48 1.02
CA ASP A 53 3.02 -16.04 2.05
C ASP A 53 3.78 -15.59 3.29
N ASN A 54 4.00 -14.28 3.37
CA ASN A 54 4.64 -13.63 4.50
C ASN A 54 3.64 -13.16 5.56
N LEU A 55 2.35 -13.46 5.42
CA LEU A 55 1.41 -13.22 6.52
C LEU A 55 1.67 -14.21 7.66
N PRO A 56 1.35 -13.82 8.92
CA PRO A 56 1.50 -14.73 10.04
C PRO A 56 0.64 -15.97 9.84
N ALA A 57 1.21 -17.15 10.09
CA ALA A 57 0.42 -18.37 10.19
C ALA A 57 -0.37 -18.38 11.51
N ALA A 58 -1.45 -19.18 11.59
CA ALA A 58 -2.25 -19.32 12.81
C ALA A 58 -1.42 -19.72 14.05
N SER A 59 -0.29 -20.41 13.85
CA SER A 59 0.65 -20.76 14.91
C SER A 59 1.25 -19.55 15.63
N ALA A 60 1.39 -18.39 14.96
CA ALA A 60 1.88 -17.16 15.59
C ALA A 60 0.84 -16.57 16.57
N CYS A 61 -0.45 -16.82 16.36
CA CYS A 61 -1.54 -16.30 17.20
C CYS A 61 -1.85 -17.21 18.40
N LYS A 62 -1.67 -18.53 18.23
CA LYS A 62 -2.01 -19.57 19.21
C LYS A 62 -1.45 -19.41 20.63
N PRO A 63 -0.27 -18.78 20.85
CA PRO A 63 0.21 -18.53 22.21
C PRO A 63 -0.73 -17.66 23.05
N CYS A 64 -1.54 -16.80 22.41
CA CYS A 64 -2.43 -15.85 23.10
C CYS A 64 -3.91 -16.03 22.71
N HIS A 65 -4.21 -16.54 21.52
CA HIS A 65 -5.57 -16.66 20.99
C HIS A 65 -5.90 -18.10 20.63
N GLN A 66 -7.10 -18.57 20.99
CA GLN A 66 -7.52 -19.95 20.71
C GLN A 66 -7.89 -20.18 19.24
N ASP A 67 -8.61 -19.24 18.64
CA ASP A 67 -8.98 -19.27 17.22
C ASP A 67 -8.94 -17.85 16.65
N VAL A 68 -8.31 -17.70 15.49
CA VAL A 68 -8.18 -16.43 14.77
C VAL A 68 -8.26 -16.72 13.28
N PRO A 69 -9.30 -16.22 12.57
CA PRO A 69 -9.32 -16.30 11.13
C PRO A 69 -8.26 -15.37 10.54
N ILE A 70 -7.35 -15.91 9.74
CA ILE A 70 -6.36 -15.13 9.00
C ILE A 70 -6.82 -15.07 7.55
N PRO A 71 -7.12 -13.87 7.01
CA PRO A 71 -7.52 -13.74 5.62
C PRO A 71 -6.36 -14.09 4.69
N ALA A 72 -6.68 -14.55 3.49
CA ALA A 72 -5.68 -14.74 2.45
C ALA A 72 -4.96 -13.42 2.12
N ALA A 73 -3.68 -13.52 1.79
CA ALA A 73 -2.90 -12.36 1.40
C ALA A 73 -3.52 -11.66 0.18
N PRO A 74 -3.61 -10.31 0.18
CA PRO A 74 -4.06 -9.57 -0.98
C PRO A 74 -3.07 -9.77 -2.13
N LYS A 75 -3.58 -9.91 -3.35
CA LYS A 75 -2.74 -10.02 -4.54
C LYS A 75 -2.03 -8.69 -4.80
N THR A 76 -0.73 -8.76 -5.06
CA THR A 76 0.08 -7.61 -5.47
C THR A 76 0.16 -7.50 -7.00
N LEU A 77 0.38 -6.28 -7.50
CA LEU A 77 0.69 -6.01 -8.90
C LEU A 77 2.19 -6.02 -9.17
N VAL A 78 3.03 -6.19 -8.15
CA VAL A 78 4.48 -6.30 -8.31
C VAL A 78 4.81 -7.69 -8.87
N ALA A 79 5.58 -7.75 -9.96
CA ALA A 79 6.01 -9.01 -10.56
C ALA A 79 7.12 -9.69 -9.74
N HIS A 80 8.06 -8.89 -9.23
CA HIS A 80 9.26 -9.39 -8.58
C HIS A 80 9.61 -8.54 -7.36
N PHE A 81 9.76 -9.21 -6.22
CA PHE A 81 10.24 -8.62 -4.98
C PHE A 81 10.84 -9.71 -4.10
N SER A 82 11.95 -9.39 -3.42
CA SER A 82 12.61 -10.28 -2.47
C SER A 82 12.89 -9.51 -1.19
N HIS A 83 12.19 -9.84 -0.11
CA HIS A 83 12.49 -9.26 1.20
C HIS A 83 13.92 -9.58 1.61
N GLU A 84 14.39 -10.81 1.40
CA GLU A 84 15.75 -11.24 1.74
C GLU A 84 16.82 -10.28 1.14
N LYS A 85 16.74 -9.98 -0.16
CA LYS A 85 17.69 -9.09 -0.82
C LYS A 85 17.61 -7.65 -0.32
N HIS A 86 16.40 -7.13 -0.09
CA HIS A 86 16.22 -5.75 0.36
C HIS A 86 16.63 -5.58 1.82
N LEU A 87 16.36 -6.57 2.69
CA LEU A 87 16.79 -6.55 4.08
C LEU A 87 18.31 -6.66 4.23
N LYS A 88 19.02 -7.32 3.30
CA LYS A 88 20.49 -7.33 3.23
C LYS A 88 21.11 -5.95 2.99
N LEU A 89 20.35 -4.98 2.46
CA LEU A 89 20.79 -3.58 2.36
C LEU A 89 20.71 -2.84 3.70
N GLY A 90 20.16 -3.47 4.74
CA GLY A 90 19.89 -2.85 6.02
C GLY A 90 18.71 -1.87 5.95
N ASN A 91 18.76 -0.85 6.80
CA ASN A 91 17.72 0.17 6.84
C ASN A 91 17.89 1.18 5.70
N VAL A 92 17.02 1.10 4.69
CA VAL A 92 17.03 2.00 3.53
C VAL A 92 16.36 3.36 3.78
N ALA A 93 15.76 3.60 4.94
CA ALA A 93 15.06 4.85 5.23
C ALA A 93 15.92 6.12 5.01
N PRO A 94 17.20 6.17 5.42
CA PRO A 94 18.06 7.34 5.16
C PRO A 94 18.34 7.57 3.67
N ILE A 95 18.38 6.50 2.87
CA ILE A 95 18.61 6.57 1.41
C ILE A 95 17.41 7.24 0.75
N ILE A 96 16.20 6.78 1.08
CA ILE A 96 14.95 7.35 0.57
C ILE A 96 14.79 8.79 1.05
N ALA A 97 15.07 9.06 2.33
CA ALA A 97 15.00 10.42 2.90
C ALA A 97 15.89 11.39 2.15
N ARG A 98 17.14 11.00 1.87
CA ARG A 98 18.09 11.81 1.10
C ARG A 98 17.64 12.02 -0.34
N ALA A 99 16.97 11.05 -0.96
CA ALA A 99 16.41 11.20 -2.30
C ALA A 99 15.27 12.24 -2.31
N ILE A 100 14.41 12.25 -1.29
CA ILE A 100 13.38 13.28 -1.13
C ILE A 100 14.02 14.65 -0.93
N ASP A 101 14.96 14.76 0.03
CA ASP A 101 15.63 16.02 0.39
C ASP A 101 16.39 16.65 -0.80
N ARG A 102 16.76 15.85 -1.80
CA ARG A 102 17.44 16.28 -3.03
C ARG A 102 16.51 16.48 -4.24
N GLY A 103 15.20 16.31 -4.06
CA GLY A 103 14.25 16.34 -5.16
C GLY A 103 14.47 15.23 -6.19
N GLN A 104 15.05 14.09 -5.79
CA GLN A 104 15.31 12.89 -6.60
C GLN A 104 14.20 11.84 -6.48
N TYR A 105 13.38 11.92 -5.43
CA TYR A 105 12.18 11.10 -5.28
C TYR A 105 11.13 11.49 -6.33
N LEU A 106 10.49 10.50 -6.96
CA LEU A 106 9.61 10.72 -8.13
C LEU A 106 8.15 11.01 -7.78
N SER A 107 7.82 11.16 -6.50
CA SER A 107 6.46 11.47 -6.05
C SER A 107 6.43 12.74 -5.20
N ARG A 108 5.29 13.44 -5.25
CA ARG A 108 5.00 14.69 -4.54
C ARG A 108 4.53 14.50 -3.09
N PHE A 109 4.45 13.26 -2.61
CA PHE A 109 3.99 12.98 -1.24
C PHE A 109 5.13 13.23 -0.25
N ASP A 110 5.42 14.50 0.02
CA ASP A 110 6.38 14.92 1.06
C ASP A 110 6.00 14.38 2.45
N GLU A 111 4.75 13.97 2.62
CA GLU A 111 4.22 13.28 3.80
C GLU A 111 5.00 12.02 4.18
N ILE A 112 5.65 11.33 3.25
CA ILE A 112 6.40 10.11 3.62
C ILE A 112 7.70 10.45 4.36
N ARG A 113 8.25 11.65 4.16
CA ARG A 113 9.56 12.04 4.70
C ARG A 113 9.59 11.98 6.23
N LYS A 114 8.47 12.27 6.88
CA LYS A 114 8.30 12.21 8.34
C LYS A 114 8.43 10.80 8.91
N HIS A 115 8.13 9.77 8.12
CA HIS A 115 8.21 8.37 8.54
C HIS A 115 9.61 7.75 8.36
N LEU A 116 10.54 8.47 7.73
CA LEU A 116 11.87 7.94 7.41
C LEU A 116 12.92 8.18 8.50
N ASN A 117 12.53 8.81 9.62
CA ASN A 117 13.37 8.90 10.81
C ASN A 117 13.17 7.67 11.70
N THR A 118 13.56 6.50 11.19
CA THR A 118 13.42 5.21 11.86
C THR A 118 14.72 4.44 11.79
N THR A 119 15.02 3.65 12.82
CA THR A 119 16.12 2.67 12.81
C THR A 119 15.65 1.28 12.43
N ASN A 120 14.33 1.04 12.36
CA ASN A 120 13.75 -0.25 12.00
C ASN A 120 13.69 -0.40 10.46
N PRO A 121 14.40 -1.38 9.87
CA PRO A 121 14.40 -1.61 8.42
C PRO A 121 13.01 -1.87 7.83
N CYS A 122 12.11 -2.53 8.57
CA CYS A 122 10.75 -2.81 8.11
C CYS A 122 9.96 -1.51 7.90
N LEU A 123 10.13 -0.54 8.79
CA LEU A 123 9.42 0.75 8.76
C LEU A 123 9.95 1.69 7.68
N ALA A 124 11.10 1.39 7.07
CA ALA A 124 11.60 2.13 5.91
C ALA A 124 10.60 2.08 4.74
N CYS A 125 9.91 0.94 4.60
CA CYS A 125 8.93 0.67 3.56
C CYS A 125 7.49 0.59 4.12
N HIS A 126 7.31 -0.10 5.26
CA HIS A 126 6.00 -0.30 5.89
C HIS A 126 5.64 0.85 6.86
N ARG A 127 5.45 2.04 6.30
CA ARG A 127 5.37 3.28 7.08
C ARG A 127 4.06 3.38 7.88
N GLY A 128 4.18 3.77 9.15
CA GLY A 128 3.03 3.98 10.04
C GLY A 128 2.23 2.72 10.35
N ILE A 129 2.73 1.53 9.97
CA ILE A 129 2.07 0.27 10.25
C ILE A 129 2.02 0.01 11.75
N GLU A 130 3.01 0.49 12.50
CA GLU A 130 3.13 0.35 13.94
C GLU A 130 2.00 1.02 14.72
N ALA A 131 1.39 2.06 14.14
CA ALA A 131 0.24 2.76 14.70
C ALA A 131 -1.09 2.38 14.02
N SER A 132 -1.08 1.39 13.14
CA SER A 132 -2.27 1.05 12.34
C SER A 132 -3.27 0.21 13.14
N GLU A 133 -4.52 0.66 13.14
CA GLU A 133 -5.69 -0.11 13.60
C GLU A 133 -6.20 -1.08 12.53
N ALA A 134 -5.90 -0.77 11.27
CA ALA A 134 -6.16 -1.60 10.10
C ALA A 134 -5.08 -1.31 9.06
N VAL A 135 -4.58 -2.36 8.41
CA VAL A 135 -3.58 -2.22 7.35
C VAL A 135 -4.23 -1.65 6.09
N SER A 136 -3.53 -0.71 5.44
CA SER A 136 -3.97 -0.11 4.18
C SER A 136 -2.80 0.01 3.20
N HIS A 137 -3.11 0.41 1.96
CA HIS A 137 -2.09 0.72 0.95
C HIS A 137 -1.12 1.83 1.38
N ALA A 138 -1.52 2.71 2.31
CA ALA A 138 -0.62 3.75 2.84
C ALA A 138 0.52 3.17 3.69
N ASN A 139 0.35 1.94 4.20
CA ASN A 139 1.36 1.22 4.98
C ASN A 139 2.28 0.36 4.11
N MET A 140 2.20 0.47 2.79
CA MET A 140 3.00 -0.30 1.84
C MET A 140 3.98 0.63 1.11
N PRO A 141 5.14 0.10 0.65
CA PRO A 141 6.06 0.87 -0.17
C PRO A 141 5.36 1.35 -1.45
N GLN A 142 5.72 2.57 -1.85
CA GLN A 142 5.24 3.22 -3.06
C GLN A 142 6.21 2.91 -4.21
N MET A 143 5.73 2.95 -5.46
CA MET A 143 6.60 2.75 -6.63
C MET A 143 7.81 3.69 -6.62
N ALA A 144 7.61 4.94 -6.20
CA ALA A 144 8.70 5.91 -6.09
C ALA A 144 9.80 5.51 -5.08
N ASP A 145 9.51 4.66 -4.09
CA ASP A 145 10.52 4.08 -3.20
C ASP A 145 11.46 3.14 -3.96
N CYS A 146 10.87 2.24 -4.77
CA CYS A 146 11.63 1.32 -5.61
C CYS A 146 12.53 2.07 -6.59
N LEU A 147 12.00 3.14 -7.19
CA LEU A 147 12.69 3.96 -8.19
C LEU A 147 13.83 4.82 -7.61
N VAL A 148 14.03 4.87 -6.29
CA VAL A 148 15.23 5.48 -5.70
C VAL A 148 16.49 4.73 -6.17
N CYS A 149 16.41 3.40 -6.27
CA CYS A 149 17.52 2.54 -6.70
C CYS A 149 17.25 1.90 -8.07
N HIS A 150 16.02 1.47 -8.35
CA HIS A 150 15.61 0.84 -9.62
C HIS A 150 15.10 1.89 -10.61
N ASN A 151 15.89 2.92 -10.89
CA ASN A 151 15.45 4.14 -11.58
C ASN A 151 15.38 4.06 -13.12
N LYS A 152 15.69 2.90 -13.71
CA LYS A 152 15.66 2.73 -15.17
C LYS A 152 14.26 2.32 -15.64
N ILE A 153 13.56 3.28 -16.21
CA ILE A 153 12.28 3.07 -16.91
C ILE A 153 12.54 3.27 -18.41
N ASP A 154 12.30 2.22 -19.19
CA ASP A 154 12.45 2.20 -20.64
C ASP A 154 11.12 1.76 -21.25
N LEU A 155 10.32 2.74 -21.66
CA LEU A 155 8.98 2.50 -22.16
C LEU A 155 9.00 2.03 -23.62
N PRO A 156 8.14 1.07 -24.01
CA PRO A 156 7.18 0.32 -23.19
C PRO A 156 7.75 -0.98 -22.57
N PHE A 157 9.04 -1.27 -22.76
CA PHE A 157 9.62 -2.60 -22.56
C PHE A 157 9.94 -2.98 -21.11
N SER A 158 10.12 -2.00 -20.22
CA SER A 158 10.56 -2.26 -18.84
C SER A 158 9.41 -2.44 -17.84
N CYS A 159 8.16 -2.32 -18.26
CA CYS A 159 6.99 -2.36 -17.36
C CYS A 159 6.91 -3.69 -16.60
N GLU A 160 7.12 -4.80 -17.31
CA GLU A 160 6.99 -6.16 -16.77
C GLU A 160 8.13 -6.56 -15.83
N TYR A 161 9.23 -5.81 -15.80
CA TYR A 161 10.28 -6.03 -14.81
C TYR A 161 9.84 -5.72 -13.38
N CYS A 162 8.85 -4.84 -13.23
CA CYS A 162 8.31 -4.45 -11.93
C CYS A 162 6.85 -4.85 -11.75
N HIS A 163 6.05 -4.87 -12.82
CA HIS A 163 4.62 -5.12 -12.77
C HIS A 163 4.26 -6.49 -13.35
N ALA A 164 3.28 -7.16 -12.75
CA ALA A 164 2.71 -8.38 -13.31
C ALA A 164 2.22 -8.13 -14.75
N ALA A 165 2.45 -9.08 -15.66
CA ALA A 165 2.16 -8.91 -17.09
C ALA A 165 0.70 -8.57 -17.41
N ASN A 166 -0.24 -8.94 -16.53
CA ASN A 166 -1.66 -8.63 -16.67
C ASN A 166 -2.09 -7.35 -15.93
N ALA A 167 -1.15 -6.60 -15.36
CA ALA A 167 -1.46 -5.37 -14.65
C ALA A 167 -2.02 -4.31 -15.59
N LYS A 168 -3.18 -3.75 -15.24
CA LYS A 168 -3.77 -2.61 -15.97
C LYS A 168 -3.08 -1.33 -15.50
N LEU A 169 -1.95 -1.02 -16.11
CA LEU A 169 -1.09 0.10 -15.69
C LEU A 169 -1.54 1.46 -16.20
N ARG A 170 -2.41 1.51 -17.23
CA ARG A 170 -2.98 2.76 -17.73
C ARG A 170 -3.88 3.37 -16.65
N PRO A 171 -3.53 4.53 -16.08
CA PRO A 171 -4.35 5.15 -15.05
C PRO A 171 -5.62 5.78 -15.66
N ALA A 172 -6.59 6.08 -14.80
CA ALA A 172 -7.88 6.65 -15.22
C ALA A 172 -7.76 8.05 -15.86
N ASP A 173 -6.69 8.78 -15.53
CA ASP A 173 -6.36 10.08 -16.09
C ASP A 173 -5.74 10.01 -17.49
N HIS A 174 -5.65 8.82 -18.09
CA HIS A 174 -5.33 8.61 -19.51
C HIS A 174 -6.61 8.29 -20.30
N PRO A 175 -7.53 9.25 -20.53
CA PRO A 175 -8.68 9.03 -21.39
C PRO A 175 -8.26 8.76 -22.84
N ARG A 176 -9.20 8.38 -23.70
CA ARG A 176 -8.90 8.03 -25.11
C ARG A 176 -8.26 9.19 -25.87
N ASP A 177 -8.67 10.41 -25.56
CA ASP A 177 -8.20 11.67 -26.13
C ASP A 177 -7.01 12.28 -25.36
N PHE A 178 -6.34 11.53 -24.47
CA PHE A 178 -5.27 12.07 -23.62
C PHE A 178 -4.17 12.79 -24.41
N LEU A 179 -3.75 12.26 -25.56
CA LEU A 179 -2.73 12.87 -26.42
C LEU A 179 -3.11 14.29 -26.86
N GLU A 180 -4.41 14.56 -27.01
CA GLU A 180 -4.92 15.89 -27.37
C GLU A 180 -5.22 16.72 -26.12
N SER A 181 -5.80 16.12 -25.08
CA SER A 181 -6.27 16.87 -23.91
C SER A 181 -5.16 17.31 -22.95
N HIS A 182 -4.03 16.59 -22.88
CA HIS A 182 -2.94 16.92 -21.95
C HIS A 182 -2.08 18.13 -22.36
N THR A 183 -2.15 18.54 -23.62
CA THR A 183 -1.43 19.72 -24.14
C THR A 183 -2.25 21.01 -24.05
N ARG A 184 -3.56 20.90 -23.73
CA ARG A 184 -4.44 22.06 -23.65
C ARG A 184 -4.04 22.98 -22.47
N PRO A 185 -4.17 24.32 -22.61
CA PRO A 185 -3.83 25.25 -21.54
C PRO A 185 -4.63 25.04 -20.24
N ASP A 186 -5.84 24.50 -20.34
CA ASP A 186 -6.77 24.23 -19.24
C ASP A 186 -6.63 22.81 -18.65
N ALA A 187 -5.66 22.03 -19.12
CA ALA A 187 -5.46 20.66 -18.71
C ALA A 187 -5.04 20.56 -17.23
N LYS A 188 -5.86 19.91 -16.40
CA LYS A 188 -5.64 19.74 -14.95
C LYS A 188 -4.92 18.43 -14.62
N PHE A 189 -3.83 18.13 -15.31
CA PHE A 189 -3.03 16.92 -15.03
C PHE A 189 -1.87 17.21 -14.09
N ASP A 190 -1.62 16.28 -13.17
CA ASP A 190 -0.45 16.30 -12.30
C ASP A 190 0.79 15.83 -13.08
N LYS A 191 1.44 16.78 -13.77
CA LYS A 191 2.63 16.50 -14.58
C LYS A 191 3.80 15.92 -13.76
N ALA A 192 3.87 16.20 -12.46
CA ALA A 192 4.91 15.65 -11.59
C ALA A 192 4.66 14.17 -11.31
N GLY A 193 3.40 13.76 -11.13
CA GLY A 193 3.00 12.36 -10.95
C GLY A 193 3.31 11.47 -12.15
N CYS A 194 3.37 12.04 -13.36
CA CYS A 194 3.72 11.29 -14.58
C CYS A 194 5.12 10.68 -14.51
N ALA A 195 6.06 11.35 -13.82
CA ALA A 195 7.46 10.92 -13.78
C ALA A 195 7.66 9.59 -13.03
N VAL A 196 6.71 9.16 -12.19
CA VAL A 196 6.73 7.84 -11.54
C VAL A 196 6.63 6.72 -12.58
N CYS A 197 5.83 6.89 -13.63
CA CYS A 197 5.62 5.87 -14.65
C CYS A 197 6.46 6.09 -15.91
N HIS A 198 6.77 7.35 -16.22
CA HIS A 198 7.49 7.72 -17.46
C HIS A 198 8.97 8.06 -17.23
N GLY A 199 9.39 8.26 -15.99
CA GLY A 199 10.73 8.75 -15.68
C GLY A 199 10.89 10.26 -15.93
N ARG A 200 12.08 10.79 -15.64
CA ARG A 200 12.38 12.24 -15.73
C ARG A 200 12.81 12.71 -17.12
N THR A 201 13.28 11.77 -17.93
CA THR A 201 13.81 12.05 -19.28
C THR A 201 12.74 11.92 -20.36
N PHE A 202 11.52 11.53 -20.00
CA PHE A 202 10.40 11.43 -20.92
C PHE A 202 10.00 12.83 -21.41
N ARG A 203 10.12 13.05 -22.71
CA ARG A 203 9.81 14.32 -23.38
C ARG A 203 8.64 14.10 -24.34
N CYS A 204 8.17 15.18 -24.97
CA CYS A 204 7.08 15.14 -25.94
C CYS A 204 7.30 14.11 -27.07
N MET A 205 8.55 13.91 -27.53
CA MET A 205 8.93 12.88 -28.51
C MET A 205 8.96 11.44 -27.95
N GLY A 206 8.69 11.24 -26.66
CA GLY A 206 8.54 9.92 -26.05
C GLY A 206 7.15 9.33 -26.26
N CYS A 207 6.16 10.16 -26.65
CA CYS A 207 4.79 9.75 -26.95
C CYS A 207 4.48 9.70 -28.47
N HIS A 208 5.25 10.42 -29.28
CA HIS A 208 5.06 10.62 -30.73
C HIS A 208 6.25 10.06 -31.49
#